data_AF-A0A9D4N9C2-F1
#
_entry.id   AF-A0A9D4N9C2-F1
#
_cell.length_a   1.000
_cell.length_b   1.000
_cell.length_c   1.000
_cell.angle_alpha   90.00
_cell.angle_beta   90.00
_cell.angle_gamma   90.00
#
_symmetry.space_group_name_H-M   'P 1'
#
loop_
_entity.id
_entity.type
_entity.pdbx_description
1 polymer ?
#
loop_
_entity_poly.entity_id
_entity_poly.type
_entity_poly.pdbx_seq_one_letter_code
_entity_poly.pdbx_strand_id
1 'polypeptide(L)'
;MSGSLWGAKCAICQYMLKAVYFTDPSGRKYSVRNNVDCKSSNVVYAVNCRRCRRFVCVGETGGSLYQRHLLNLSRIRTQHSDLIAEHFYTDGHSMGAFQIMGLEKLSGSDEYRKTMEQLWKSKIRTYRPYIN
;
A
#
# COMPACT_ATOMS: atom_id res chain seq x y z
N MET A 1 30.23 -3.83 9.55
CA MET A 1 29.71 -2.65 10.28
C MET A 1 29.57 -1.51 9.28
N SER A 2 28.36 -1.17 8.84
CA SER A 2 28.09 -0.07 7.90
C SER A 2 26.99 0.80 8.48
N GLY A 3 27.29 2.11 8.55
CA GLY A 3 26.70 3.07 9.48
C GLY A 3 25.21 3.34 9.29
N SER A 4 24.50 3.35 10.40
CA SER A 4 23.15 3.89 10.52
C SER A 4 23.19 5.41 10.62
N LEU A 5 22.63 6.12 9.64
CA LEU A 5 22.31 7.55 9.73
C LEU A 5 21.21 7.76 10.76
N TRP A 6 21.59 8.06 12.00
CA TRP A 6 20.67 8.42 13.08
C TRP A 6 20.15 9.85 12.85
N GLY A 7 18.86 9.97 12.54
CA GLY A 7 18.14 11.25 12.55
C GLY A 7 17.12 11.43 11.42
N ALA A 8 17.28 10.76 10.28
CA ALA A 8 16.32 10.88 9.19
C ALA A 8 15.07 10.02 9.47
N LYS A 9 13.90 10.67 9.56
CA LYS A 9 12.62 9.95 9.59
C LYS A 9 12.50 9.12 8.30
N CYS A 10 12.19 7.83 8.43
CA CYS A 10 12.00 6.95 7.28
C CYS A 10 10.96 7.55 6.33
N ALA A 11 11.32 7.67 5.04
CA ALA A 11 10.50 8.29 4.02
C ALA A 11 9.12 7.65 3.87
N ILE A 12 8.98 6.35 4.18
CA ILE A 12 7.75 5.58 4.00
C ILE A 12 6.92 5.48 5.29
N CYS A 13 7.56 5.47 6.47
CA CYS A 13 6.84 5.28 7.73
C CYS A 13 5.77 6.35 7.99
N GLN A 14 5.94 7.57 7.47
CA GLN A 14 4.93 8.64 7.59
C GLN A 14 3.61 8.34 6.85
N TYR A 15 3.65 7.45 5.85
CA TYR A 15 2.48 7.03 5.08
C TYR A 15 1.87 5.72 5.59
N MET A 16 2.54 5.03 6.53
CA MET A 16 2.04 3.77 7.06
C MET A 16 0.90 3.98 8.06
N LEU A 17 -0.24 3.37 7.75
CA LEU A 17 -1.37 3.28 8.65
C LEU A 17 -1.15 2.13 9.64
N LYS A 18 -0.94 2.47 10.90
CA LYS A 18 -0.90 1.50 12.00
C LYS A 18 -2.32 1.30 12.52
N ALA A 19 -3.00 0.24 12.08
CA ALA A 19 -4.26 -0.19 12.67
C ALA A 19 -4.40 -1.71 12.62
N VAL A 20 -5.29 -2.24 13.46
CA VAL A 20 -5.59 -3.68 13.54
C VAL A 20 -6.76 -4.10 12.65
N TYR A 21 -7.39 -3.12 11.98
CA TYR A 21 -8.44 -3.35 10.99
C TYR A 21 -8.18 -2.55 9.72
N PHE A 22 -8.35 -3.21 8.58
CA PHE A 22 -8.55 -2.55 7.30
C PHE A 22 -10.06 -2.34 7.08
N THR A 23 -10.46 -1.16 6.60
CA THR A 23 -11.86 -0.88 6.24
C THR A 23 -11.95 -0.63 4.74
N ASP A 24 -12.78 -1.39 4.04
CA ASP A 24 -12.99 -1.20 2.60
C ASP A 24 -13.95 -0.02 2.31
N PRO A 25 -14.09 0.39 1.04
CA PRO A 25 -14.99 1.48 0.66
C PRO A 25 -16.46 1.24 1.00
N SER A 26 -16.89 -0.01 1.20
CA SER A 26 -18.25 -0.35 1.62
C SER A 26 -18.46 -0.25 3.14
N GLY A 27 -17.39 0.04 3.89
CA GLY A 27 -17.40 0.13 5.36
C GLY A 27 -17.18 -1.22 6.06
N ARG A 28 -16.94 -2.31 5.32
CA ARG A 28 -16.67 -3.62 5.92
C ARG A 28 -15.24 -3.63 6.48
N LYS A 29 -15.12 -4.15 7.70
CA LYS A 29 -13.85 -4.26 8.41
C LYS A 29 -13.26 -5.66 8.29
N TYR A 30 -11.95 -5.71 8.06
CA TYR A 30 -11.15 -6.93 8.01
C TYR A 30 -10.09 -6.83 9.07
N SER A 31 -10.02 -7.82 9.97
CA SER A 31 -8.91 -7.90 10.91
C SER A 31 -7.63 -8.14 10.11
N VAL A 32 -6.67 -7.22 10.26
CA VAL A 32 -5.32 -7.37 9.72
C VAL A 32 -4.44 -7.74 10.89
N ARG A 33 -3.83 -8.92 10.82
CA ARG A 33 -2.99 -9.40 11.91
C ARG A 33 -1.55 -8.94 11.69
N ASN A 34 -1.05 -8.26 12.72
CA ASN A 34 0.35 -8.12 13.12
C ASN A 34 1.32 -7.28 12.27
N ASN A 35 2.18 -6.55 12.98
CA ASN A 35 3.62 -6.31 12.78
C ASN A 35 4.18 -6.16 11.34
N VAL A 36 3.40 -5.64 10.41
CA VAL A 36 3.91 -5.18 9.13
C VAL A 36 4.38 -3.73 9.26
N ASP A 37 5.67 -3.53 9.01
CA ASP A 37 6.32 -2.23 8.97
C ASP A 37 7.04 -2.03 7.62
N CYS A 38 7.71 -0.89 7.44
CA CYS A 38 8.39 -0.57 6.19
C CYS A 38 9.53 -1.55 5.85
N LYS A 39 10.05 -2.30 6.83
CA LYS A 39 11.14 -3.26 6.64
C LYS A 39 10.62 -4.65 6.29
N SER A 40 9.31 -4.87 6.42
CA SER A 40 8.70 -6.16 6.13
C SER A 40 8.72 -6.47 4.64
N SER A 41 9.07 -7.71 4.33
CA SER A 41 9.14 -8.28 2.97
C SER A 41 8.21 -9.48 2.85
N ASN A 42 7.92 -9.91 1.63
CA ASN A 42 6.95 -10.96 1.33
C ASN A 42 5.55 -10.62 1.89
N VAL A 43 5.01 -9.48 1.46
CA VAL A 43 3.81 -8.85 2.04
C VAL A 43 2.75 -8.60 0.97
N VAL A 44 1.49 -8.83 1.34
CA VAL A 44 0.32 -8.25 0.67
C VAL A 44 -0.10 -6.99 1.42
N TYR A 45 -0.33 -5.90 0.71
CA TYR A 45 -0.65 -4.59 1.26
C TYR A 45 -1.81 -3.93 0.52
N ALA A 46 -2.39 -2.90 1.15
CA ALA A 46 -3.31 -1.97 0.54
C ALA A 46 -2.68 -0.57 0.48
N VAL A 47 -2.86 0.10 -0.66
CA VAL A 47 -2.72 1.54 -0.80
C VAL A 47 -4.11 2.13 -0.77
N ASN A 48 -4.34 3.13 0.09
CA ASN A 48 -5.61 3.84 0.17
C ASN A 48 -5.42 5.35 0.19
N CYS A 49 -6.45 6.08 -0.23
CA CYS A 49 -6.47 7.54 -0.16
C CYS A 49 -7.25 7.99 1.07
N ARG A 50 -6.58 8.66 2.02
CA ARG A 50 -7.22 9.11 3.27
C ARG A 50 -8.22 10.25 3.06
N ARG A 51 -8.11 10.95 1.93
CA ARG A 51 -8.95 12.10 1.57
C ARG A 51 -10.31 11.64 1.05
N CYS A 52 -10.37 10.74 0.07
CA CYS A 52 -11.65 10.28 -0.48
C CYS A 52 -12.18 9.00 0.18
N ARG A 53 -11.32 8.17 0.80
CA ARG A 53 -11.65 6.87 1.39
C ARG A 53 -12.31 5.86 0.43
N ARG A 54 -12.44 6.20 -0.85
CA ARG A 54 -13.01 5.34 -1.92
C ARG A 54 -11.94 4.60 -2.72
N PHE A 55 -10.75 5.19 -2.83
CA PHE A 55 -9.63 4.58 -3.54
C PHE A 55 -8.91 3.55 -2.64
N VAL A 56 -8.89 2.30 -3.09
CA VAL A 56 -8.13 1.20 -2.50
C VAL A 56 -7.54 0.33 -3.60
N CYS A 57 -6.22 0.21 -3.62
CA CYS A 57 -5.49 -0.73 -4.46
C CYS A 57 -4.77 -1.76 -3.60
N VAL A 58 -5.04 -3.05 -3.84
CA VAL A 58 -4.30 -4.15 -3.22
C VAL A 58 -3.12 -4.50 -4.11
N GLY A 59 -1.94 -4.68 -3.50
CA GLY A 59 -0.72 -5.07 -4.18
C GLY A 59 0.11 -6.04 -3.35
N GLU A 60 1.12 -6.64 -3.96
CA GLU A 60 2.11 -7.48 -3.28
C GLU A 60 3.55 -6.98 -3.52
N THR A 61 4.46 -7.43 -2.65
CA THR A 61 5.90 -7.34 -2.91
C THR A 61 6.67 -8.47 -2.25
N GLY A 62 7.64 -9.05 -2.98
CA GLY A 62 8.66 -9.94 -2.42
C GLY A 62 9.79 -9.17 -1.72
N GLY A 63 10.08 -7.95 -2.17
CA GLY A 63 11.00 -7.02 -1.50
C GLY A 63 10.38 -6.34 -0.29
N SER A 64 11.07 -5.35 0.28
CA SER A 64 10.54 -4.60 1.42
C SER A 64 9.44 -3.61 1.00
N LEU A 65 8.47 -3.35 1.89
CA LEU A 65 7.50 -2.27 1.70
C LEU A 65 8.17 -0.91 1.48
N TYR A 66 9.32 -0.67 2.13
CA TYR A 66 10.10 0.54 1.91
C TYR A 66 10.48 0.73 0.44
N GLN A 67 11.10 -0.29 -0.18
CA GLN A 67 11.52 -0.23 -1.58
C GLN A 67 10.31 -0.10 -2.51
N ARG A 68 9.27 -0.90 -2.29
CA ARG A 68 8.06 -0.88 -3.12
C ARG A 68 7.40 0.49 -3.11
N HIS A 69 7.25 1.10 -1.95
CA HIS A 69 6.57 2.37 -1.85
C HIS A 69 7.47 3.56 -2.18
N LEU A 70 8.79 3.46 -2.02
CA LEU A 70 9.71 4.48 -2.55
C LEU A 70 9.55 4.60 -4.07
N LEU A 71 9.41 3.47 -4.78
CA LEU A 71 9.08 3.45 -6.21
C LEU A 71 7.72 4.11 -6.49
N ASN A 72 6.66 3.78 -5.74
CA ASN A 72 5.36 4.42 -5.92
C ASN A 72 5.43 5.94 -5.70
N LEU A 73 6.14 6.41 -4.67
CA LEU A 73 6.33 7.85 -4.43
C LEU A 73 7.10 8.50 -5.58
N SER A 74 8.11 7.84 -6.14
CA SER A 74 8.80 8.32 -7.34
C SER A 74 7.83 8.46 -8.52
N ARG A 75 7.03 7.42 -8.78
CA ARG A 75 6.05 7.39 -9.87
C ARG A 75 4.98 8.47 -9.76
N ILE A 76 4.50 8.74 -8.54
CA ILE A 76 3.60 9.87 -8.27
C ILE A 76 4.28 11.20 -8.63
N ARG A 77 5.54 11.42 -8.23
CA ARG A 77 6.27 12.66 -8.52
C ARG A 77 6.54 12.84 -10.01
N THR A 78 6.85 11.75 -10.71
CA THR A 78 7.15 11.76 -12.15
C THR A 78 5.91 11.57 -13.02
N GLN A 79 4.69 11.63 -12.43
CA GLN A 79 3.42 11.54 -13.15
C GLN A 79 3.31 10.31 -14.07
N HIS A 80 3.71 9.15 -13.55
CA HIS A 80 3.63 7.89 -14.29
C HIS A 80 2.17 7.45 -14.49
N SER A 81 1.82 6.88 -15.64
CA SER A 81 0.43 6.53 -16.02
C SER A 81 -0.11 5.24 -15.39
N ASP A 82 0.32 4.90 -14.17
CA ASP A 82 -0.29 3.79 -13.43
C ASP A 82 -1.38 4.29 -12.50
N LEU A 83 -2.35 3.41 -12.23
CA LEU A 83 -3.54 3.71 -11.43
C LEU A 83 -3.25 4.40 -10.09
N ILE A 84 -2.16 4.03 -9.40
CA ILE A 84 -1.79 4.65 -8.13
C ILE A 84 -1.24 6.05 -8.39
N ALA A 85 -0.29 6.17 -9.30
CA ALA A 85 0.30 7.46 -9.62
C ALA A 85 -0.75 8.46 -10.11
N GLU A 86 -1.53 8.11 -11.13
CA GLU A 86 -2.63 8.94 -11.69
C GLU A 86 -3.52 9.49 -10.59
N HIS A 87 -4.07 8.62 -9.73
CA HIS A 87 -4.95 9.05 -8.66
C HIS A 87 -4.35 10.15 -7.77
N PHE A 88 -3.04 10.09 -7.49
CA PHE A 88 -2.35 11.00 -6.58
C PHE A 88 -1.64 12.18 -7.27
N TYR A 89 -1.77 12.35 -8.60
CA TYR A 89 -1.32 13.57 -9.29
C TYR A 89 -2.40 14.30 -10.11
N THR A 90 -3.55 13.69 -10.44
CA THR A 90 -4.60 14.33 -11.26
C THR A 90 -5.81 14.84 -10.48
N ASP A 91 -6.22 14.16 -9.40
CA ASP A 91 -7.58 14.29 -8.86
C ASP A 91 -7.71 15.31 -7.70
N GLY A 92 -6.74 16.22 -7.52
CA GLY A 92 -6.63 17.03 -6.30
C GLY A 92 -6.34 16.19 -5.04
N HIS A 93 -6.11 14.89 -5.21
CA HIS A 93 -5.49 14.00 -4.25
C HIS A 93 -3.98 14.09 -4.47
N SER A 94 -3.23 14.34 -3.40
CA SER A 94 -1.77 14.49 -3.47
C SER A 94 -1.09 13.37 -2.70
N MET A 95 0.24 13.26 -2.83
CA MET A 95 1.08 12.39 -2.01
C MET A 95 0.80 12.55 -0.50
N GLY A 96 0.38 13.73 -0.04
CA GLY A 96 -0.05 13.95 1.34
C GLY A 96 -1.22 13.06 1.76
N ALA A 97 -2.11 12.65 0.86
CA ALA A 97 -3.25 11.78 1.14
C ALA A 97 -2.93 10.27 0.99
N PHE A 98 -1.72 9.92 0.53
CA PHE A 98 -1.27 8.55 0.32
C PHE A 98 -1.18 7.81 1.66
N GLN A 99 -1.74 6.61 1.73
CA GLN A 99 -1.63 5.72 2.89
C GLN A 99 -1.32 4.29 2.46
N ILE A 100 -0.54 3.60 3.30
CA ILE A 100 -0.13 2.20 3.12
C ILE A 100 -0.57 1.43 4.34
N MET A 101 -1.19 0.27 4.15
CA MET A 101 -1.45 -0.69 5.23
C MET A 101 -0.95 -2.07 4.80
N GLY A 102 -0.14 -2.71 5.65
CA GLY A 102 0.14 -4.13 5.50
C GLY A 102 -1.11 -4.94 5.82
N LEU A 103 -1.54 -5.80 4.90
CA LEU A 103 -2.68 -6.69 5.11
C LEU A 103 -2.23 -8.03 5.67
N GLU A 104 -1.14 -8.57 5.12
CA GLU A 104 -0.66 -9.90 5.46
C GLU A 104 0.83 -10.06 5.16
N LYS A 105 1.59 -10.60 6.11
CA LYS A 105 2.99 -11.01 5.93
C LYS A 105 3.04 -12.51 5.74
N LEU A 106 3.73 -12.97 4.71
CA LEU A 106 3.73 -14.36 4.28
C LEU A 106 5.12 -14.98 4.43
N SER A 107 5.14 -16.30 4.63
CA SER A 107 6.36 -17.13 4.66
C SER A 107 6.44 -18.10 3.46
N GLY A 108 5.54 -17.96 2.48
CA GLY A 108 5.45 -18.83 1.30
C GLY A 108 6.18 -18.27 0.07
N SER A 109 6.03 -18.98 -1.06
CA SER A 109 6.64 -18.62 -2.35
C SER A 109 6.02 -17.37 -2.98
N ASP A 110 6.65 -16.91 -4.08
CA ASP A 110 6.14 -15.83 -4.90
C ASP A 110 4.76 -16.13 -5.49
N GLU A 111 4.52 -17.37 -5.90
CA GLU A 111 3.22 -17.85 -6.40
C GLU A 111 2.18 -17.76 -5.29
N TYR A 112 2.52 -18.25 -4.10
CA TYR A 112 1.62 -18.16 -2.94
C TYR A 112 1.26 -16.72 -2.62
N ARG A 113 2.24 -15.81 -2.60
CA ARG A 113 1.99 -14.37 -2.38
C ARG A 113 1.09 -13.76 -3.44
N LYS A 114 1.28 -14.09 -4.72
CA LYS A 114 0.41 -13.63 -5.82
C LYS A 114 -1.01 -14.18 -5.66
N THR A 115 -1.18 -15.44 -5.29
CA THR A 115 -2.50 -16.01 -4.98
C THR A 115 -3.19 -15.24 -3.85
N MET A 116 -2.47 -14.94 -2.76
CA MET A 116 -3.01 -14.16 -1.65
C MET A 116 -3.40 -12.73 -2.06
N GLU A 117 -2.61 -12.08 -2.92
CA GLU A 117 -2.97 -10.78 -3.49
C GLU A 117 -4.33 -10.82 -4.22
N GLN A 118 -4.55 -11.85 -5.05
CA GLN A 118 -5.81 -12.02 -5.79
C GLN A 118 -7.00 -12.32 -4.86
N LEU A 119 -6.79 -13.13 -3.83
CA LEU A 119 -7.81 -13.38 -2.81
C LEU A 119 -8.19 -12.10 -2.07
N TRP A 120 -7.22 -11.25 -1.72
CA TRP A 120 -7.50 -9.96 -1.10
C TRP A 120 -8.23 -8.99 -2.04
N LYS A 121 -7.85 -8.93 -3.32
CA LYS A 121 -8.57 -8.14 -4.36
C LYS A 121 -10.02 -8.57 -4.47
N SER A 122 -10.27 -9.89 -4.55
CA SER A 122 -11.62 -10.47 -4.60
C SER A 122 -12.42 -10.16 -3.33
N LYS A 123 -11.80 -10.34 -2.16
CA LYS A 123 -12.43 -10.12 -0.85
C LYS A 123 -12.87 -8.67 -0.62
N ILE A 124 -11.98 -7.72 -0.92
CA ILE A 124 -12.19 -6.28 -0.70
C ILE A 124 -13.07 -5.67 -1.81
N ARG A 125 -13.31 -6.40 -2.92
CA ARG A 125 -13.91 -5.88 -4.15
C ARG A 125 -13.23 -4.57 -4.55
N THR A 126 -11.89 -4.56 -4.64
CA THR A 126 -11.11 -3.35 -4.97
C THR A 126 -11.73 -2.68 -6.18
N TYR A 127 -12.42 -1.57 -5.91
CA TYR A 127 -13.25 -0.87 -6.87
C TYR A 127 -12.32 -0.26 -7.92
N ARG A 128 -12.48 -0.63 -9.19
CA ARG A 128 -11.92 0.16 -10.29
C ARG A 128 -12.63 1.52 -10.26
N PRO A 129 -11.93 2.65 -10.21
CA PRO A 129 -12.60 3.93 -10.43
C PRO A 129 -13.16 3.92 -11.85
N TYR A 130 -14.37 4.46 -11.97
CA TYR A 130 -15.07 4.69 -13.23
C TYR A 130 -14.12 5.17 -14.32
N ILE A 131 -14.13 4.46 -15.45
CA ILE A 131 -13.79 5.08 -16.73
C ILE A 131 -14.99 6.00 -17.01
N ASN A 132 -14.74 7.31 -17.03
CA ASN A 132 -15.66 8.26 -17.65
C ASN A 132 -15.38 8.25 -19.16
#